data_AF-B7Q5E1-F1
#
_entry.id   AF-B7Q5E1-F1
#
_cell.length_a   1.000
_cell.length_b   1.000
_cell.length_c   1.000
_cell.angle_alpha   90.00
_cell.angle_beta   90.00
_cell.angle_gamma   90.00
#
_symmetry.space_group_name_H-M   'P 1'
#
loop_
_entity.id
_entity.type
_entity.pdbx_description
1 polymer ?
#
loop_
_entity_poly.entity_id
_entity_poly.type
_entity_poly.pdbx_seq_one_letter_code
_entity_poly.pdbx_strand_id
1 'polypeptide(L)'
;MNISVLRQQMKPAWRVHGVMLQAGKYPNLIPEESELKYHIRAPSTEELDVILSKVEACFRGAAEATGCSVDIIRGMKYKHMLHNDTIVSVYQRHGEALGITFEGEDPRAVIGTGASTDAANVSHAVPTAHPVYALRATARNHTREFSRAAGDRDAQEPTLKVARALALTALDFLEDPELLRKAKEEFAFNSTPSS
;
A
#
# COMPACT_ATOMS: atom_id res chain seq x y z
N MET A 1 -15.16 19.47 12.44
CA MET A 1 -16.44 18.73 12.64
C MET A 1 -16.79 17.81 11.48
N ASN A 2 -16.79 18.30 10.22
CA ASN A 2 -17.29 17.55 9.05
C ASN A 2 -16.71 16.13 8.88
N ILE A 3 -15.39 15.95 9.01
CA ILE A 3 -14.74 14.63 8.93
C ILE A 3 -15.21 13.66 10.03
N SER A 4 -15.51 14.17 11.23
CA SER A 4 -15.99 13.35 12.35
C SER A 4 -17.33 12.70 12.03
N VAL A 5 -18.23 13.44 11.37
CA VAL A 5 -19.55 12.94 10.97
C VAL A 5 -19.45 12.07 9.72
N LEU A 6 -18.57 12.42 8.77
CA LEU A 6 -18.29 11.59 7.59
C LEU A 6 -17.88 10.17 7.99
N ARG A 7 -17.12 10.00 9.08
CA ARG A 7 -16.69 8.68 9.56
C ARG A 7 -17.82 7.70 9.85
N GLN A 8 -19.02 8.17 10.22
CA GLN A 8 -20.18 7.31 10.40
C GLN A 8 -20.70 6.74 9.08
N GLN A 9 -20.43 7.42 7.96
CA GLN A 9 -20.91 7.08 6.61
C GLN A 9 -19.84 6.37 5.77
N MET A 10 -18.71 6.01 6.38
CA MET A 10 -17.60 5.32 5.72
C MET A 10 -17.82 3.80 5.74
N LYS A 11 -17.38 3.11 4.67
CA LYS A 11 -17.32 1.64 4.69
C LYS A 11 -16.38 1.17 5.81
N PRO A 12 -16.60 -0.02 6.42
CA PRO A 12 -15.77 -0.54 7.50
C PRO A 12 -14.28 -0.65 7.19
N ALA A 13 -13.90 -0.78 5.91
CA ALA A 13 -12.51 -0.90 5.47
C ALA A 13 -11.83 0.47 5.18
N TRP A 14 -12.59 1.55 5.06
CA TRP A 14 -12.05 2.88 4.75
C TRP A 14 -11.40 3.51 5.98
N ARG A 15 -10.34 4.28 5.76
CA ARG A 15 -9.62 4.98 6.82
C ARG A 15 -9.31 6.42 6.39
N VAL A 16 -9.51 7.36 7.31
CA VAL A 16 -9.15 8.78 7.16
C VAL A 16 -8.47 9.19 8.45
N HIS A 17 -7.16 9.42 8.40
CA HIS A 17 -6.34 9.86 9.53
C HIS A 17 -5.84 11.27 9.26
N GLY A 18 -5.77 12.11 10.28
CA GLY A 18 -5.31 13.49 10.12
C GLY A 18 -4.59 14.00 11.35
N VAL A 19 -3.71 14.96 11.14
CA VAL A 19 -3.01 15.72 12.17
C VAL A 19 -3.05 17.21 11.79
N MET A 20 -3.13 18.07 12.80
CA MET A 20 -2.92 19.51 12.63
C MET A 20 -1.43 19.79 12.75
N LEU A 21 -0.83 20.34 11.70
CA LEU A 21 0.56 20.77 11.70
C LEU A 21 0.67 22.18 12.30
N GLN A 22 -0.32 23.02 12.02
CA GLN A 22 -0.46 24.38 12.56
C GLN A 22 -1.94 24.67 12.84
N ALA A 23 -2.24 25.15 14.05
CA ALA A 23 -3.63 25.44 14.49
C ALA A 23 -3.69 26.61 15.48
N GLY A 24 -2.91 27.67 15.22
CA GLY A 24 -2.80 28.82 16.12
C GLY A 24 -1.82 28.62 17.28
N LYS A 25 -1.36 29.73 17.86
CA LYS A 25 -0.35 29.75 18.93
C LYS A 25 -0.89 30.21 20.28
N TYR A 26 -1.84 31.16 20.27
CA TYR A 26 -2.35 31.79 21.49
C TYR A 26 -3.88 31.65 21.57
N PRO A 27 -4.44 31.34 22.75
CA PRO A 27 -5.88 31.05 22.88
C PRO A 27 -6.78 32.28 22.68
N ASN A 28 -6.22 33.48 22.81
CA ASN A 28 -6.93 34.75 22.67
C ASN A 28 -6.69 35.44 21.30
N LEU A 29 -6.01 34.78 20.36
CA LEU A 29 -5.79 35.28 19.00
C LEU A 29 -6.40 34.31 17.99
N ILE A 30 -7.27 34.83 17.13
CA ILE A 30 -7.86 34.06 16.03
C ILE A 30 -6.72 33.77 15.03
N PRO A 31 -6.43 32.50 14.71
CA PRO A 31 -5.37 32.16 13.75
C PRO A 31 -5.75 32.64 12.35
N GLU A 32 -4.78 33.22 11.62
CA GLU A 32 -4.96 33.60 10.21
C GLU A 32 -4.83 32.39 9.25
N GLU A 33 -4.11 31.34 9.68
CA GLU A 33 -3.86 30.13 8.90
C GLU A 33 -3.87 28.89 9.79
N SER A 34 -4.28 27.77 9.22
CA SER A 34 -4.14 26.43 9.82
C SER A 34 -3.77 25.41 8.76
N GLU A 35 -2.79 24.56 9.08
CA GLU A 35 -2.28 23.52 8.20
C GLU A 35 -2.64 22.15 8.77
N LEU A 36 -3.20 21.28 7.92
CA LEU A 36 -3.56 19.92 8.29
C LEU A 36 -2.99 18.93 7.28
N LYS A 37 -2.55 17.78 7.78
CA LYS A 37 -2.08 16.67 6.95
C LYS A 37 -2.97 15.46 7.15
N TYR A 38 -3.53 14.96 6.05
CA TYR A 38 -4.41 13.80 6.05
C TYR A 38 -3.85 12.64 5.23
N HIS A 39 -4.10 11.42 5.72
CA HIS A 39 -3.86 10.17 5.02
C HIS A 39 -5.17 9.41 4.87
N ILE A 40 -5.50 9.02 3.64
CA ILE A 40 -6.79 8.42 3.28
C ILE A 40 -6.51 7.08 2.61
N ARG A 41 -7.21 6.03 3.04
CA ARG A 41 -7.03 4.67 2.53
C ARG A 41 -8.37 4.00 2.28
N ALA A 42 -8.46 3.30 1.16
CA ALA A 42 -9.55 2.38 0.82
C ALA A 42 -8.97 1.11 0.19
N PRO A 43 -9.71 -0.02 0.19
CA PRO A 43 -9.27 -1.28 -0.42
C PRO A 43 -8.98 -1.20 -1.92
N SER A 44 -9.72 -0.38 -2.66
CA SER A 44 -9.55 -0.20 -4.11
C SER A 44 -9.28 1.26 -4.47
N THR A 45 -8.78 1.47 -5.69
CA THR A 45 -8.43 2.79 -6.22
C THR A 45 -9.67 3.64 -6.49
N GLU A 46 -10.76 2.99 -6.89
CA GLU A 46 -12.08 3.57 -7.17
C GLU A 46 -12.73 4.00 -5.86
N GLU A 47 -12.70 3.13 -4.85
CA GLU A 47 -13.19 3.47 -3.51
C GLU A 47 -12.39 4.61 -2.88
N LEU A 48 -11.07 4.67 -3.14
CA LEU A 48 -10.22 5.76 -2.67
C LEU A 48 -10.65 7.10 -3.27
N ASP A 49 -11.00 7.16 -4.56
CA ASP A 49 -11.49 8.38 -5.20
C ASP A 49 -12.83 8.84 -4.60
N VAL A 50 -13.72 7.90 -4.30
CA VAL A 50 -15.00 8.20 -3.64
C VAL A 50 -14.77 8.81 -2.26
N ILE A 51 -13.93 8.23 -1.40
CA ILE A 51 -13.71 8.82 -0.07
C ILE A 51 -12.89 10.12 -0.15
N LEU A 52 -11.94 10.23 -1.08
CA LEU A 52 -11.15 11.44 -1.28
C LEU A 52 -12.06 12.63 -1.61
N SER A 53 -12.95 12.49 -2.59
CA SER A 53 -13.91 13.55 -2.96
C SER A 53 -14.79 13.98 -1.77
N LYS A 54 -15.27 13.04 -0.95
CA LYS A 54 -16.06 13.34 0.25
C LYS A 54 -15.25 14.09 1.32
N VAL A 55 -13.98 13.72 1.51
CA VAL A 55 -13.07 14.39 2.44
C VAL A 55 -12.77 15.82 1.96
N GLU A 56 -12.52 16.02 0.67
CA GLU A 56 -12.31 17.36 0.10
C GLU A 56 -13.55 18.23 0.21
N ALA A 57 -14.75 17.66 -0.03
CA ALA A 57 -16.01 18.37 0.18
C ALA A 57 -16.18 18.81 1.65
N CYS A 58 -15.72 18.00 2.61
CA CYS A 58 -15.73 18.39 4.03
C CYS A 58 -14.83 19.60 4.30
N PHE A 59 -13.66 19.69 3.68
CA PHE A 59 -12.75 20.84 3.82
C PHE A 59 -13.32 22.09 3.15
N ARG A 60 -13.80 21.97 1.90
CA ARG A 60 -14.45 23.09 1.19
C ARG A 60 -15.68 23.60 1.93
N GLY A 61 -16.52 22.71 2.47
CA GLY A 61 -17.68 23.09 3.26
C GLY A 61 -17.33 23.78 4.57
N ALA A 62 -16.20 23.44 5.19
CA ALA A 62 -15.71 24.15 6.38
C ALA A 62 -15.21 25.56 6.04
N ALA A 63 -14.50 25.70 4.91
CA ALA A 63 -14.03 26.99 4.40
C ALA A 63 -15.21 27.91 4.10
N GLU A 64 -16.20 27.42 3.35
CA GLU A 64 -17.43 28.15 3.03
C GLU A 64 -18.17 28.61 4.29
N ALA A 65 -18.40 27.70 5.23
CA ALA A 65 -19.15 28.01 6.46
C ALA A 65 -18.45 29.05 7.36
N THR A 66 -17.14 29.25 7.21
CA THR A 66 -16.33 30.17 8.01
C THR A 66 -15.88 31.40 7.25
N GLY A 67 -16.23 31.52 5.96
CA GLY A 67 -15.73 32.59 5.09
C GLY A 67 -14.23 32.52 4.81
N CYS A 68 -13.60 31.37 5.04
CA CYS A 68 -12.18 31.14 4.77
C CYS A 68 -11.97 30.61 3.35
N SER A 69 -10.73 30.65 2.86
CA SER A 69 -10.28 29.88 1.71
C SER A 69 -9.66 28.55 2.15
N VAL A 70 -9.63 27.57 1.25
CA VAL A 70 -8.88 26.32 1.46
C VAL A 70 -8.04 26.00 0.23
N ASP A 71 -6.77 25.71 0.45
CA ASP A 71 -5.89 25.09 -0.54
C ASP A 71 -5.73 23.60 -0.21
N ILE A 72 -5.84 22.74 -1.23
CA ILE A 72 -5.79 21.28 -1.06
C ILE A 72 -4.69 20.74 -1.97
N ILE A 73 -3.56 20.42 -1.37
CA ILE A 73 -2.44 19.80 -2.05
C ILE A 73 -2.55 18.28 -1.94
N ARG A 74 -2.71 17.60 -3.08
CA ARG A 74 -2.77 16.13 -3.13
C ARG A 74 -1.36 15.54 -3.14
N GLY A 75 -1.13 14.58 -2.24
CA GLY A 75 0.07 13.74 -2.27
C GLY A 75 -0.02 12.63 -3.32
N MET A 76 1.01 11.78 -3.34
CA MET A 76 1.03 10.60 -4.21
C MET A 76 -0.11 9.63 -3.87
N LYS A 77 -0.81 9.15 -4.90
CA LYS A 77 -1.84 8.12 -4.78
C LYS A 77 -1.19 6.73 -4.91
N TYR A 78 -1.24 5.94 -3.85
CA TYR A 78 -0.88 4.53 -3.91
C TYR A 78 -2.06 3.71 -4.42
N LYS A 79 -1.84 2.95 -5.50
CA LYS A 79 -2.87 2.05 -6.02
C LYS A 79 -2.95 0.77 -5.18
N HIS A 80 -4.00 -0.01 -5.41
CA HIS A 80 -4.08 -1.35 -4.84
C HIS A 80 -3.13 -2.29 -5.59
N MET A 81 -2.48 -3.20 -4.88
CA MET A 81 -1.50 -4.13 -5.45
C MET A 81 -2.20 -5.14 -6.36
N LEU A 82 -1.66 -5.33 -7.57
CA LEU A 82 -2.06 -6.39 -8.49
C LEU A 82 -0.93 -7.42 -8.54
N HIS A 83 -1.20 -8.63 -8.08
CA HIS A 83 -0.24 -9.73 -8.19
C HIS A 83 -0.42 -10.44 -9.53
N ASN A 84 0.69 -10.84 -10.14
CA ASN A 84 0.70 -11.70 -11.31
C ASN A 84 0.97 -13.15 -10.89
N ASP A 85 0.00 -14.01 -11.10
CA ASP A 85 -0.04 -15.40 -10.64
C ASP A 85 1.06 -16.25 -11.29
N THR A 86 1.38 -15.96 -12.56
CA THR A 86 2.51 -16.58 -13.26
C THR A 86 3.82 -16.27 -12.55
N ILE A 87 4.08 -15.02 -12.17
CA ILE A 87 5.29 -14.66 -11.40
C ILE A 87 5.23 -15.26 -9.99
N VAL A 88 4.08 -15.18 -9.30
CA VAL A 88 3.91 -15.69 -7.93
C VAL A 88 4.19 -17.19 -7.85
N SER A 89 3.69 -17.99 -8.80
CA SER A 89 3.88 -19.44 -8.83
C SER A 89 5.34 -19.84 -9.04
N VAL A 90 6.07 -19.13 -9.91
CA VAL A 90 7.51 -19.35 -10.12
C VAL A 90 8.31 -18.99 -8.88
N TYR A 91 7.99 -17.84 -8.26
CA TYR A 91 8.61 -17.42 -7.01
C TYR A 91 8.36 -18.42 -5.87
N GLN A 92 7.13 -18.91 -5.75
CA GLN A 92 6.76 -19.90 -4.74
C GLN A 92 7.57 -21.18 -4.91
N ARG A 93 7.68 -21.71 -6.13
CA ARG A 93 8.48 -22.92 -6.43
C ARG A 93 9.94 -22.76 -6.01
N HIS A 94 10.58 -21.63 -6.35
CA HIS A 94 11.97 -21.37 -5.94
C HIS A 94 12.10 -21.18 -4.43
N GLY A 95 11.13 -20.49 -3.80
CA GLY A 95 11.09 -20.31 -2.36
C GLY A 95 10.99 -21.64 -1.61
N GLU A 96 10.08 -22.52 -2.02
CA GLU A 96 9.89 -23.86 -1.44
C GLU A 96 11.15 -24.72 -1.61
N ALA A 97 11.79 -24.68 -2.78
CA ALA A 97 13.07 -25.38 -3.01
C ALA A 97 14.21 -24.86 -2.10
N LEU A 98 14.12 -23.61 -1.62
CA LEU A 98 15.05 -23.00 -0.67
C LEU A 98 14.61 -23.16 0.80
N GLY A 99 13.52 -23.89 1.04
CA GLY A 99 12.98 -24.15 2.38
C GLY A 99 12.17 -23.00 2.97
N ILE A 100 11.63 -22.10 2.14
CA ILE A 100 10.63 -21.10 2.56
C ILE A 100 9.27 -21.80 2.63
N THR A 101 8.54 -21.59 3.73
CA THR A 101 7.16 -22.04 3.87
C THR A 101 6.22 -20.89 3.59
N PHE A 102 5.24 -21.11 2.72
CA PHE A 102 4.17 -20.17 2.43
C PHE A 102 2.94 -20.57 3.24
N GLU A 103 2.48 -19.69 4.12
CA GLU A 103 1.31 -19.93 4.97
C GLU A 103 0.04 -19.43 4.26
N GLY A 104 -1.02 -20.24 4.30
CA GLY A 104 -2.33 -19.92 3.72
C GLY A 104 -2.66 -20.72 2.45
N GLU A 105 -3.95 -20.78 2.11
CA GLU A 105 -4.41 -21.46 0.89
C GLU A 105 -4.13 -20.64 -0.38
N ASP A 106 -4.02 -19.31 -0.23
CA ASP A 106 -3.78 -18.39 -1.34
C ASP A 106 -2.46 -17.62 -1.15
N PRO A 107 -1.40 -17.92 -1.95
CA PRO A 107 -0.12 -17.20 -1.88
C PRO A 107 -0.21 -15.74 -2.31
N ARG A 108 -1.34 -15.32 -2.88
CA ARG A 108 -1.64 -13.94 -3.31
C ARG A 108 -2.34 -13.15 -2.22
N ALA A 109 -2.78 -13.81 -1.14
CA ALA A 109 -3.52 -13.17 -0.07
C ALA A 109 -2.70 -11.99 0.45
N VAL A 110 -3.22 -10.78 0.21
CA VAL A 110 -2.67 -9.58 0.82
C VAL A 110 -2.87 -9.76 2.31
N ILE A 111 -1.78 -10.06 3.03
CA ILE A 111 -1.80 -10.06 4.49
C ILE A 111 -2.39 -8.70 4.88
N GLY A 112 -3.47 -8.73 5.68
CA GLY A 112 -4.25 -7.56 6.11
C GLY A 112 -3.48 -6.58 7.02
N THR A 113 -2.19 -6.38 6.75
CA THR A 113 -1.26 -5.45 7.38
C THR A 113 -1.72 -4.00 7.28
N GLY A 114 -2.55 -3.68 6.27
CA GLY A 114 -2.90 -2.31 5.94
C GLY A 114 -1.73 -1.48 5.39
N ALA A 115 -0.66 -2.14 4.96
CA ALA A 115 0.49 -1.50 4.32
C ALA A 115 0.13 -0.97 2.92
N SER A 116 0.79 0.11 2.52
CA SER A 116 0.77 0.63 1.15
C SER A 116 2.20 0.68 0.62
N THR A 117 2.40 0.38 -0.65
CA THR A 117 3.70 0.32 -1.31
C THR A 117 3.62 0.98 -2.69
N ASP A 118 4.69 1.66 -3.12
CA ASP A 118 4.81 2.22 -4.48
C ASP A 118 4.92 1.12 -5.55
N ALA A 119 5.34 -0.09 -5.18
CA ALA A 119 5.28 -1.26 -6.05
C ALA A 119 3.86 -1.55 -6.55
N ALA A 120 2.83 -1.15 -5.80
CA ALA A 120 1.44 -1.26 -6.25
C ALA A 120 1.11 -0.30 -7.40
N ASN A 121 1.83 0.81 -7.56
CA ASN A 121 1.68 1.65 -8.75
C ASN A 121 2.36 0.99 -9.96
N VAL A 122 3.52 0.37 -9.76
CA VAL A 122 4.26 -0.39 -10.79
C VAL A 122 3.44 -1.59 -11.29
N SER A 123 2.72 -2.26 -10.39
CA SER A 123 1.87 -3.40 -10.74
C SER A 123 0.68 -3.07 -11.64
N HIS A 124 0.39 -1.79 -11.89
CA HIS A 124 -0.61 -1.35 -12.88
C HIS A 124 0.01 -1.01 -14.23
N ALA A 125 1.35 -1.01 -14.34
CA ALA A 125 2.08 -0.70 -15.56
C ALA A 125 2.75 -1.94 -16.17
N VAL A 126 3.20 -2.88 -15.33
CA VAL A 126 3.89 -4.10 -15.76
C VAL A 126 3.53 -5.30 -14.88
N PRO A 127 3.66 -6.55 -15.39
CA PRO A 127 3.55 -7.76 -14.58
C PRO A 127 4.44 -7.67 -13.34
N THR A 128 3.86 -7.82 -12.15
CA THR A 128 4.56 -7.60 -10.88
C THR A 128 4.13 -8.61 -9.84
N ALA A 129 5.06 -9.04 -8.99
CA ALA A 129 4.78 -9.70 -7.72
C ALA A 129 5.55 -8.97 -6.61
N HIS A 130 4.97 -8.87 -5.43
CA HIS A 130 5.60 -8.18 -4.29
C HIS A 130 5.62 -9.10 -3.07
N PRO A 131 6.59 -10.04 -3.00
CA PRO A 131 6.66 -10.97 -1.89
C PRO A 131 6.99 -10.24 -0.60
N VAL A 132 6.38 -10.71 0.49
CA VAL A 132 6.67 -10.28 1.86
C VAL A 132 7.16 -11.51 2.62
N TYR A 133 8.16 -11.33 3.48
CA TYR A 133 8.68 -12.39 4.32
C TYR A 133 8.78 -11.93 5.77
N ALA A 134 8.62 -12.88 6.68
CA ALA A 134 8.75 -12.62 8.10
C ALA A 134 10.22 -12.66 8.52
N LEU A 135 10.58 -11.74 9.42
CA LEU A 135 11.78 -11.85 10.22
C LEU A 135 11.44 -12.56 11.54
N ARG A 136 12.43 -13.10 12.24
CA ARG A 136 12.28 -13.64 13.60
C ARG A 136 12.11 -12.52 14.63
N ALA A 137 11.16 -11.62 14.39
CA ALA A 137 10.86 -10.45 15.21
C ALA A 137 9.42 -10.52 15.70
N THR A 138 9.21 -10.28 17.00
CA THR A 138 7.88 -10.12 17.59
C THR A 138 7.34 -8.69 17.45
N ALA A 139 8.23 -7.74 17.15
CA ALA A 139 7.89 -6.34 16.94
C ALA A 139 7.18 -6.12 15.60
N ARG A 140 6.33 -5.08 15.53
CA ARG A 140 5.65 -4.68 14.30
C ARG A 140 6.53 -3.75 13.46
N ASN A 141 6.24 -3.70 12.16
CA ASN A 141 6.80 -2.68 11.26
C ASN A 141 6.62 -1.26 11.85
N HIS A 142 7.57 -0.36 11.53
CA HIS A 142 7.62 1.02 12.04
C HIS A 142 7.92 1.17 13.54
N THR A 143 8.59 0.20 14.16
CA THR A 143 9.11 0.29 15.53
C THR A 143 10.64 0.26 15.54
N ARG A 144 11.25 0.80 16.61
CA ARG A 144 12.73 0.76 16.75
C ARG A 144 13.20 -0.68 16.91
N GLU A 145 12.41 -1.49 17.59
CA GLU A 145 12.64 -2.91 17.85
C GLU A 145 12.68 -3.70 16.54
N PHE A 146 11.74 -3.46 15.62
CA PHE A 146 11.76 -4.10 14.30
C PHE A 146 12.95 -3.63 13.46
N SER A 147 13.31 -2.34 13.54
CA SER A 147 14.52 -1.84 12.86
C SER A 147 15.80 -2.52 13.34
N ARG A 148 15.92 -2.79 14.65
CA ARG A 148 17.05 -3.56 15.19
C ARG A 148 17.03 -4.99 14.69
N ALA A 149 15.87 -5.65 14.76
CA ALA A 149 15.72 -7.03 14.30
C ALA A 149 16.06 -7.19 12.80
N ALA A 150 15.67 -6.24 11.96
CA ALA A 150 16.00 -6.22 10.54
C ALA A 150 17.49 -6.06 10.24
N GLY A 151 18.25 -5.43 11.15
CA GLY A 151 19.71 -5.31 11.06
C GLY A 151 20.48 -6.46 11.71
N ASP A 152 19.80 -7.41 12.36
CA ASP A 152 20.44 -8.49 13.09
C ASP A 152 20.97 -9.59 12.15
N ARG A 153 21.90 -10.41 12.66
CA ARG A 153 22.43 -11.60 11.97
C ARG A 153 21.33 -12.60 11.64
N ASP A 154 20.36 -12.75 12.54
CA ASP A 154 19.23 -13.68 12.36
C ASP A 154 18.28 -13.26 11.23
N ALA A 155 18.30 -12.00 10.80
CA ALA A 155 17.57 -11.54 9.62
C ALA A 155 18.26 -11.87 8.30
N GLN A 156 19.57 -12.18 8.31
CA GLN A 156 20.34 -12.32 7.07
C GLN A 156 20.00 -13.61 6.32
N GLU A 157 19.86 -14.74 7.03
CA GLU A 157 19.50 -16.02 6.41
C GLU A 157 18.15 -15.96 5.65
N PRO A 158 17.02 -15.52 6.26
CA PRO A 158 15.76 -15.40 5.53
C PRO A 158 15.84 -14.37 4.39
N THR A 159 16.57 -13.25 4.58
CA THR A 159 16.77 -12.25 3.53
C THR A 159 17.50 -12.85 2.32
N LEU A 160 18.56 -13.62 2.54
CA LEU A 160 19.33 -14.28 1.48
C LEU A 160 18.50 -15.34 0.74
N LYS A 161 17.66 -16.10 1.45
CA LYS A 161 16.74 -17.07 0.83
C LYS A 161 15.75 -16.37 -0.10
N VAL A 162 15.13 -15.29 0.35
CA VAL A 162 14.19 -14.49 -0.46
C VAL A 162 14.89 -13.84 -1.65
N ALA A 163 16.07 -13.25 -1.44
CA ALA A 163 16.86 -12.64 -2.51
C ALA A 163 17.25 -13.68 -3.58
N ARG A 164 17.64 -14.89 -3.18
CA ARG A 164 17.92 -15.99 -4.11
C ARG A 164 16.67 -16.46 -4.84
N ALA A 165 15.54 -16.60 -4.16
CA ALA A 165 14.27 -16.96 -4.82
C ALA A 165 13.86 -15.92 -5.89
N LEU A 166 14.02 -14.62 -5.58
CA LEU A 166 13.79 -13.53 -6.54
C LEU A 166 14.73 -13.61 -7.74
N ALA A 167 16.02 -13.84 -7.51
CA ALA A 167 17.02 -13.94 -8.57
C ALA A 167 16.76 -15.13 -9.51
N LEU A 168 16.43 -16.30 -8.95
CA LEU A 168 16.08 -17.49 -9.74
C LEU A 168 14.77 -17.29 -10.51
N THR A 169 13.78 -16.63 -9.90
CA THR A 169 12.54 -16.24 -10.60
C THR A 169 12.85 -15.36 -11.80
N ALA A 170 13.67 -14.31 -11.62
CA ALA A 170 14.06 -13.44 -12.71
C ALA A 170 14.82 -14.19 -13.82
N LEU A 171 15.70 -15.13 -13.45
CA LEU A 171 16.44 -15.96 -14.39
C LEU A 171 15.50 -16.79 -15.27
N ASP A 172 14.51 -17.47 -14.68
CA ASP A 172 13.52 -18.25 -15.43
C ASP A 172 12.78 -17.38 -16.46
N PHE A 173 12.40 -16.15 -16.10
CA PHE A 173 11.74 -15.22 -17.02
C PHE A 173 12.67 -14.65 -18.12
N LEU A 174 13.98 -14.66 -17.90
CA LEU A 174 14.98 -14.27 -18.90
C LEU A 174 15.30 -15.42 -19.87
N GLU A 175 15.25 -16.67 -19.39
CA GLU A 175 15.61 -17.87 -20.16
C GLU A 175 14.41 -18.51 -20.88
N ASP A 176 13.18 -18.30 -20.39
CA ASP A 176 11.95 -18.86 -20.96
C ASP A 176 11.03 -17.75 -21.53
N PRO A 177 11.09 -17.49 -22.86
CA PRO A 177 10.21 -16.53 -23.53
C PRO A 177 8.73 -16.86 -23.41
N GLU A 178 8.37 -18.13 -23.28
CA GLU A 178 6.98 -18.58 -23.18
C GLU A 178 6.42 -18.27 -21.79
N LEU A 179 7.23 -18.43 -20.74
CA LEU A 179 6.88 -18.00 -19.39
C LEU A 179 6.65 -16.48 -19.32
N LEU A 180 7.53 -15.70 -19.95
CA LEU A 180 7.37 -14.25 -20.06
C LEU A 180 6.11 -13.85 -20.84
N ARG A 181 5.78 -14.57 -21.92
CA ARG A 181 4.55 -14.36 -22.69
C ARG A 181 3.32 -14.57 -21.80
N LYS A 182 3.26 -15.67 -21.05
CA LYS A 182 2.15 -15.97 -20.13
C LYS A 182 1.94 -14.87 -19.08
N ALA A 183 3.01 -14.40 -18.43
CA ALA A 183 2.88 -13.32 -17.45
C ALA A 183 2.36 -12.02 -18.07
N LYS A 184 2.79 -11.68 -19.30
CA LYS A 184 2.29 -10.50 -20.03
C LYS A 184 0.81 -10.64 -20.43
N GLU A 185 0.39 -11.81 -20.86
CA GLU A 185 -1.00 -12.09 -21.24
C GLU A 185 -1.94 -12.04 -20.03
N GLU A 186 -1.53 -12.65 -18.92
CA GLU A 186 -2.27 -12.58 -17.66
C GLU A 186 -2.39 -11.13 -17.18
N PHE A 187 -1.31 -10.36 -17.24
CA PHE A 187 -1.33 -8.93 -16.91
C PHE A 187 -2.28 -8.14 -17.81
N ALA A 188 -2.25 -8.36 -19.13
CA ALA A 188 -3.13 -7.69 -20.08
C ALA A 188 -4.61 -8.03 -19.81
N PHE A 189 -4.90 -9.29 -19.52
CA PHE A 189 -6.23 -9.76 -19.16
C PHE A 189 -6.73 -9.08 -17.87
N ASN A 190 -5.92 -9.09 -16.81
CA ASN A 190 -6.27 -8.52 -15.51
C ASN A 190 -6.32 -6.98 -15.50
N SER A 191 -5.61 -6.32 -16.41
CA SER A 191 -5.57 -4.85 -16.53
C SER A 191 -6.70 -4.28 -17.38
N THR A 192 -7.48 -5.12 -18.06
CA THR A 192 -8.62 -4.67 -18.85
C THR A 192 -9.78 -4.38 -17.90
N PRO A 193 -10.38 -3.17 -17.90
CA PRO A 193 -11.54 -2.88 -17.08
C PRO A 193 -12.66 -3.87 -17.40
N SER A 194 -13.21 -4.53 -16.39
CA SER A 194 -14.46 -5.27 -16.54
C SER A 194 -15.52 -4.30 -17.04
N SER A 195 -15.99 -4.55 -18.27
CA SER A 195 -17.07 -3.81 -18.94
C SER A 195 -18.36 -3.82 -18.13
#